data_AF-A0A0N4W9I5-F1
#
_entry.id   AF-A0A0N4W9I5-F1
#
_cell.length_a   1.000
_cell.length_b   1.000
_cell.length_c   1.000
_cell.angle_alpha   90.00
_cell.angle_beta   90.00
_cell.angle_gamma   90.00
#
_symmetry.space_group_name_H-M   'P 1'
#
loop_
_entity.id
_entity.type
_entity.pdbx_description
1 polymer ?
#
loop_
_entity_poly.entity_id
_entity_poly.type
_entity_poly.pdbx_seq_one_letter_code
_entity_poly.pdbx_strand_id
1 'polypeptide(L)'
;MADASNSSADCGLEPHDYLEVKFFLISVAGSLIGLFGLFGNASTALILTRPAMRNPNNLFLTALAVFDSCLLITAFFIYAMEYIIEYTRAFDLYVAWLTYLR
;
A
#
# COMPACT_ATOMS: atom_id res chain seq x y z
N MET A 1 -26.22 -37.71 -32.75
CA MET A 1 -25.30 -36.59 -33.01
C MET A 1 -24.89 -36.03 -31.67
N ALA A 2 -23.73 -36.47 -31.19
CA ALA A 2 -23.11 -36.01 -29.95
C ALA A 2 -21.76 -35.42 -30.34
N ASP A 3 -21.56 -34.13 -30.09
CA ASP A 3 -20.37 -33.62 -29.41
C ASP A 3 -20.59 -32.12 -29.14
N ALA A 4 -21.18 -31.82 -27.98
CA ALA A 4 -21.02 -30.53 -27.36
C ALA A 4 -19.63 -30.56 -26.72
N SER A 5 -18.62 -30.15 -27.49
CA SER A 5 -17.26 -29.93 -26.99
C SER A 5 -17.32 -28.89 -25.88
N ASN A 6 -17.41 -29.40 -24.65
CA ASN A 6 -17.33 -28.68 -23.41
C ASN A 6 -15.89 -28.20 -23.23
N SER A 7 -15.46 -27.24 -24.04
CA SER A 7 -14.31 -26.41 -23.72
C SER A 7 -14.78 -25.44 -22.64
N SER A 8 -14.82 -25.95 -21.40
CA SER A 8 -14.70 -25.14 -20.20
C SER A 8 -13.43 -24.32 -20.42
N ALA A 9 -13.59 -23.11 -20.96
CA ALA A 9 -12.52 -22.12 -20.96
C ALA A 9 -12.25 -21.89 -19.48
N ASP A 10 -11.25 -22.61 -18.97
CA ASP A 10 -10.73 -22.41 -17.64
C ASP A 10 -10.05 -21.06 -17.69
N CYS A 11 -10.85 -20.00 -17.55
CA CYS A 11 -10.40 -18.64 -17.31
C CYS A 11 -9.90 -18.58 -15.86
N GLY A 12 -8.95 -19.45 -15.54
CA GLY A 12 -8.19 -19.41 -14.31
C GLY A 12 -7.15 -18.31 -14.46
N LEU A 13 -7.16 -17.37 -13.52
CA LEU A 13 -6.08 -16.40 -13.40
C LEU A 13 -4.79 -17.20 -13.13
N GLU A 14 -3.96 -17.37 -14.15
CA GLU A 14 -2.69 -18.08 -14.03
C GLU A 14 -1.84 -17.34 -12.97
N PRO A 15 -1.32 -18.04 -11.94
CA PRO A 15 -0.59 -17.40 -10.87
C PRO A 15 0.62 -16.70 -11.45
N HIS A 16 0.76 -15.40 -11.19
CA HIS A 16 1.87 -14.62 -11.70
C HIS A 16 3.20 -15.11 -11.12
N ASP A 17 4.14 -15.47 -11.99
CA ASP A 17 5.49 -15.95 -11.65
C ASP A 17 6.34 -14.99 -10.79
N TYR A 18 5.87 -13.76 -10.53
CA TYR A 18 6.58 -12.77 -9.69
C TYR A 18 6.11 -12.71 -8.23
N LEU A 19 5.35 -13.71 -7.76
CA LEU A 19 4.84 -13.78 -6.38
C LEU A 19 5.93 -13.62 -5.32
N GLU A 20 7.10 -14.24 -5.49
CA GLU A 20 8.22 -14.10 -4.54
C GLU A 20 8.79 -12.68 -4.51
N VAL A 21 8.92 -12.05 -5.68
CA VAL A 21 9.40 -10.67 -5.79
C VAL A 21 8.38 -9.71 -5.19
N LYS A 22 7.09 -9.91 -5.47
CA LYS A 22 5.99 -9.15 -4.89
C LYS A 22 6.03 -9.23 -3.36
N PHE A 23 6.18 -10.43 -2.81
CA PHE A 23 6.26 -10.65 -1.38
C PHE A 23 7.45 -9.90 -0.77
N PHE A 24 8.66 -10.04 -1.33
CA PHE A 24 9.84 -9.38 -0.78
C PHE A 24 9.74 -7.85 -0.87
N LEU A 25 9.27 -7.32 -2.00
CA LEU A 25 9.22 -5.88 -2.23
C LEU A 25 8.12 -5.19 -1.41
N ILE A 26 6.91 -5.75 -1.39
CA ILE A 26 5.77 -5.15 -0.67
C ILE A 26 5.83 -5.46 0.82
N SER A 27 6.16 -6.69 1.22
CA SER A 27 6.19 -7.05 2.64
C SER A 27 7.47 -6.58 3.31
N VAL A 28 8.64 -7.02 2.84
CA VAL A 28 9.91 -6.78 3.54
C VAL A 28 10.38 -5.34 3.34
N ALA A 29 10.60 -4.93 2.09
CA ALA A 29 11.08 -3.58 1.81
C ALA A 29 10.03 -2.51 2.19
N GLY A 30 8.75 -2.74 1.88
CA GLY A 30 7.65 -1.87 2.27
C GLY A 30 7.55 -1.65 3.79
N SER A 31 7.68 -2.71 4.60
CA SER A 31 7.63 -2.57 6.06
C SER A 31 8.84 -1.80 6.61
N LEU A 32 10.03 -2.00 6.05
CA LEU A 32 11.22 -1.25 6.45
C LEU A 32 11.08 0.24 6.12
N ILE A 33 10.63 0.57 4.91
CA ILE A 33 10.39 1.95 4.49
C ILE A 33 9.31 2.59 5.37
N GLY A 34 8.22 1.87 5.64
CA GLY A 34 7.15 2.32 6.53
C GLY A 34 7.64 2.63 7.94
N LEU A 35 8.42 1.73 8.55
CA LEU A 35 8.96 1.91 9.90
C LEU A 35 9.95 3.08 9.97
N PHE A 36 10.95 3.12 9.09
CA PHE A 36 11.95 4.19 9.11
C PHE A 36 11.35 5.54 8.73
N GLY A 37 10.46 5.57 7.75
CA GLY A 37 9.78 6.78 7.33
C GLY A 37 8.86 7.33 8.42
N LEU A 38 8.06 6.48 9.08
CA LEU A 38 7.19 6.91 10.16
C LEU A 38 8.00 7.42 11.35
N PHE A 39 9.07 6.69 11.75
CA PHE A 39 9.92 7.10 12.86
C PHE A 39 10.66 8.42 12.57
N GLY A 40 11.25 8.55 11.38
CA GLY A 40 11.98 9.76 10.97
C GLY A 40 11.07 10.98 10.88
N ASN A 41 9.92 10.85 10.21
CA ASN A 41 8.98 11.96 10.06
C ASN A 41 8.29 12.32 11.37
N ALA A 42 7.91 11.33 12.20
CA ALA A 42 7.36 11.60 13.52
C ALA A 42 8.39 12.30 14.43
N SER A 43 9.66 11.86 14.43
CA SER A 43 10.72 12.52 15.21
C SER A 43 10.94 13.98 14.76
N THR A 44 10.93 14.22 13.44
CA THR A 44 11.11 15.55 12.85
C THR A 44 9.95 16.47 13.23
N ALA A 45 8.71 15.97 13.12
CA ALA A 45 7.52 16.70 13.57
C ALA A 45 7.58 17.00 15.08
N LEU A 46 7.93 16.02 15.93
CA LEU A 46 8.02 16.21 17.38
C LEU A 46 9.08 17.25 17.78
N ILE A 47 10.24 17.24 17.12
CA ILE A 47 11.32 18.20 17.40
C ILE A 47 10.92 19.62 16.98
N LEU A 48 10.34 19.78 15.79
CA LEU A 48 9.98 21.08 15.22
C LEU A 48 8.72 21.69 15.84
N THR A 49 7.84 20.89 16.45
CA THR A 49 6.64 21.38 17.15
C THR A 49 6.98 22.13 18.45
N ARG A 50 8.23 22.05 18.94
CA ARG A 50 8.67 22.79 20.13
C ARG A 50 8.51 24.31 19.94
N PRO A 51 7.88 25.04 20.89
CA PRO A 51 7.52 26.45 20.74
C PRO A 51 8.72 27.40 20.52
N ALA A 52 9.92 27.00 20.96
CA ALA A 52 11.16 27.75 20.74
C ALA A 52 11.62 27.79 19.26
N MET A 53 11.07 26.95 18.38
CA MET A 53 11.49 26.82 16.97
C MET A 53 10.38 27.18 15.96
N ARG A 54 9.29 27.83 16.39
CA ARG A 54 8.16 28.20 15.52
C ARG A 54 8.47 29.46 14.68
N ASN A 55 9.28 29.27 13.63
CA ASN A 55 9.49 30.23 12.55
C ASN A 55 8.73 29.72 11.30
N PRO A 56 8.15 30.57 10.43
CA PRO A 56 7.47 30.15 9.19
C PRO A 56 8.21 29.08 8.37
N ASN A 57 9.55 29.13 8.30
CA ASN A 57 10.33 28.10 7.62
C ASN A 57 10.17 26.70 8.28
N ASN A 58 10.22 26.65 9.61
CA ASN A 58 10.08 25.40 10.37
C ASN A 58 8.64 24.89 10.41
N LEU A 59 7.65 25.78 10.24
CA LEU A 59 6.25 25.39 10.07
C LEU A 59 6.05 24.58 8.79
N PHE A 60 6.69 24.99 7.69
CA PHE A 60 6.64 24.25 6.42
C PHE A 60 7.27 22.86 6.55
N LEU A 61 8.45 22.77 7.18
CA LEU A 61 9.09 21.47 7.44
C LEU A 61 8.21 20.56 8.33
N THR A 62 7.53 21.14 9.33
CA THR A 62 6.62 20.37 10.19
C THR A 62 5.42 19.86 9.39
N ALA A 63 4.81 20.70 8.55
CA ALA A 63 3.70 20.29 7.70
C ALA A 63 4.12 19.17 6.73
N LEU A 64 5.31 19.29 6.13
CA LEU A 64 5.87 18.28 5.23
C LEU A 64 6.06 16.94 5.97
N ALA A 65 6.66 16.94 7.15
CA ALA A 65 6.84 15.72 7.96
C ALA A 65 5.49 15.08 8.38
N VAL A 66 4.47 15.89 8.65
CA VAL A 66 3.12 15.39 8.96
C VAL A 66 2.47 14.77 7.72
N PHE A 67 2.55 15.43 6.57
CA PHE A 67 2.01 14.90 5.32
C PHE A 67 2.68 13.59 4.91
N ASP A 68 4.01 13.50 5.01
CA ASP A 68 4.74 12.27 4.71
C ASP A 68 4.32 11.13 5.66
N SER A 69 4.09 11.43 6.94
CA SER A 69 3.57 10.45 7.90
C SER A 69 2.16 9.98 7.51
N CYS A 70 1.26 10.88 7.11
CA CYS A 70 -0.08 10.53 6.63
C CYS A 70 -0.04 9.66 5.37
N LEU A 71 0.85 9.97 4.42
CA LEU A 71 1.03 9.19 3.19
C LEU A 71 1.55 7.78 3.51
N LEU A 72 2.51 7.63 4.41
CA LEU A 72 3.02 6.32 4.84
C LEU A 72 1.94 5.47 5.52
N ILE A 73 1.14 6.07 6.40
CA ILE A 73 0.01 5.38 7.05
C ILE A 73 -1.00 4.93 5.99
N THR A 74 -1.32 5.80 5.04
CA THR A 74 -2.27 5.48 3.95
C THR A 74 -1.74 4.33 3.09
N ALA A 75 -0.46 4.37 2.72
CA ALA A 75 0.19 3.31 1.96
C ALA A 75 0.14 1.96 2.70
N PHE A 76 0.39 1.96 4.02
CA PHE A 76 0.27 0.77 4.85
C PHE A 76 -1.14 0.15 4.79
N PHE A 77 -2.19 0.97 4.88
CA PHE A 77 -3.57 0.49 4.77
C PHE A 77 -3.89 -0.08 3.38
N ILE A 78 -3.43 0.57 2.30
CA ILE A 78 -3.64 0.10 0.93
C ILE A 78 -2.98 -1.27 0.72
N TYR A 79 -1.72 -1.43 1.14
CA TYR A 79 -1.01 -2.70 1.02
C TYR A 79 -1.63 -3.81 1.88
N ALA A 80 -2.08 -3.48 3.08
CA ALA A 80 -2.78 -4.44 3.94
C ALA A 80 -4.11 -4.92 3.31
N MET A 81 -4.87 -4.00 2.71
CA MET A 81 -6.10 -4.35 1.99
C MET A 81 -5.84 -5.25 0.78
N GLU A 82 -4.84 -4.91 -0.04
CA GLU A 82 -4.46 -5.72 -1.20
C GLU A 82 -4.11 -7.16 -0.77
N TYR A 83 -3.35 -7.31 0.32
CA TYR A 83 -2.96 -8.61 0.85
C TYR A 83 -4.16 -9.45 1.32
N ILE A 84 -5.13 -8.84 2.01
CA ILE A 84 -6.34 -9.54 2.49
C ILE A 84 -7.19 -10.02 1.31
N ILE A 85 -7.32 -9.22 0.26
CA ILE A 85 -8.11 -9.55 -0.93
C ILE A 85 -7.46 -10.70 -1.71
N GLU A 86 -6.14 -10.68 -1.86
CA GLU A 86 -5.37 -11.74 -2.52
C GLU A 86 -5.45 -13.06 -1.71
N TYR A 87 -5.33 -12.99 -0.38
CA TYR A 87 -5.46 -14.16 0.51
C TYR A 87 -6.88 -14.78 0.48
N THR A 88 -7.92 -13.95 0.45
CA THR A 88 -9.32 -14.42 0.44
C THR A 88 -9.81 -14.85 -0.94
N ARG A 89 -8.99 -14.73 -1.99
CA ARG A 89 -9.35 -14.95 -3.40
C ARG A 89 -10.62 -14.18 -3.82
N ALA A 90 -10.83 -12.99 -3.23
CA ALA A 90 -11.98 -12.13 -3.51
C ALA A 90 -11.76 -11.26 -4.75
N PHE A 91 -11.55 -11.90 -5.92
CA PHE A 91 -11.15 -11.22 -7.15
C PHE A 91 -12.19 -10.21 -7.66
N ASP A 92 -13.49 -10.52 -7.56
CA ASP A 92 -14.55 -9.60 -8.00
C ASP A 92 -14.57 -8.29 -7.20
N LEU A 93 -14.31 -8.37 -5.88
CA LEU A 93 -14.19 -7.21 -5.01
C LEU A 93 -12.93 -6.40 -5.32
N TYR A 94 -11.84 -7.07 -5.71
CA TYR A 94 -10.61 -6.41 -6.17
C TYR A 94 -10.86 -5.57 -7.42
N VAL A 95 -11.50 -6.15 -8.44
CA VAL A 95 -11.80 -5.47 -9.71
C VAL A 95 -12.78 -4.31 -9.49
N ALA A 96 -13.82 -4.51 -8.68
CA ALA A 96 -14.77 -3.45 -8.33
C ALA A 96 -14.08 -2.28 -7.61
N TRP A 97 -13.17 -2.57 -6.68
CA TRP A 97 -12.39 -1.56 -5.96
C TRP A 97 -11.42 -0.80 -6.88
N LEU A 98 -10.69 -1.50 -7.75
CA LEU A 98 -9.82 -0.86 -8.74
C LEU A 98 -10.59 0.02 -9.72
N THR A 99 -11.80 -0.40 -10.10
CA THR A 99 -12.67 0.39 -10.99
C THR A 99 -13.19 1.65 -10.30
N TYR A 100 -13.42 1.59 -8.97
CA TYR A 100 -13.82 2.75 -8.18
C TYR A 100 -12.69 3.79 -8.02
N LEU A 101 -11.43 3.36 -8.01
CA LEU A 101 -10.25 4.24 -7.88
C LEU A 101 -9.75 4.83 -9.21
N ARG A 102 -10.31 4.39 -10.35
CA ARG A 102 -10.00 4.91 -11.69
C ARG A 102 -10.81 6.16 -12.02
#